data_AF-A0A1V4U0F4-F1
#
_entry.id   AF-A0A1V4U0F4-F1
#
_cell.length_a   1.000
_cell.length_b   1.000
_cell.length_c   1.000
_cell.angle_alpha   90.00
_cell.angle_beta   90.00
_cell.angle_gamma   90.00
#
_symmetry.space_group_name_H-M   'P 1'
#
loop_
_entity.id
_entity.type
_entity.pdbx_description
1 polymer ?
#
loop_
_entity_poly.entity_id
_entity_poly.type
_entity_poly.pdbx_seq_one_letter_code
_entity_poly.pdbx_strand_id
1 'polypeptide(L)'
;MMRSFEETAEAICAECGGRCCHEAHPPLSPARMEEFRARGVPLSVAEFAGYTRMKSHDDGMCILCRSGKCRVHAFKPETCVAGPFTFEVQDHTLRLFLKHESVCPLVPYLKADEIAYASQFRMAVRSLTALVRSLPANELDAINRIPEPETDLVAEILLEPRGAGTA
;
A
#
# COMPACT_ATOMS: atom_id res chain seq x y z
N MET A 1 -3.86 -28.88 10.49
CA MET A 1 -4.66 -27.64 10.44
C MET A 1 -4.08 -26.79 9.33
N MET A 2 -4.84 -26.49 8.28
CA MET A 2 -4.39 -25.61 7.20
C MET A 2 -4.36 -24.19 7.76
N ARG A 3 -3.22 -23.51 7.68
CA ARG A 3 -3.12 -22.09 8.07
C ARG A 3 -3.93 -21.25 7.08
N SER A 4 -4.54 -20.18 7.54
CA SER A 4 -5.21 -19.23 6.64
C SER A 4 -4.17 -18.52 5.76
N PHE A 5 -4.66 -17.89 4.68
CA PHE A 5 -3.83 -17.04 3.85
C PHE A 5 -3.16 -15.93 4.67
N GLU A 6 -3.92 -15.27 5.54
CA GLU A 6 -3.46 -14.17 6.38
C GLU A 6 -2.36 -14.61 7.35
N GLU A 7 -2.55 -15.76 8.00
CA GLU A 7 -1.53 -16.34 8.91
C GLU A 7 -0.23 -16.67 8.17
N THR A 8 -0.34 -17.17 6.93
CA THR A 8 0.82 -17.49 6.10
C THR A 8 1.52 -16.23 5.60
N ALA A 9 0.76 -15.24 5.12
CA ALA A 9 1.29 -13.96 4.68
C ALA A 9 1.97 -13.20 5.84
N GLU A 10 1.40 -13.24 7.04
CA GLU A 10 2.01 -12.64 8.23
C GLU A 10 3.34 -13.32 8.60
N ALA A 11 3.40 -14.65 8.56
CA ALA A 11 4.63 -15.39 8.82
C ALA A 11 5.75 -15.03 7.81
N ILE A 12 5.43 -15.03 6.51
CA ILE A 12 6.37 -14.62 5.45
C ILE A 12 6.85 -13.18 5.66
N CYS A 13 5.94 -12.26 6.01
CA CYS A 13 6.30 -10.87 6.28
C CYS A 13 7.16 -10.71 7.54
N ALA A 14 6.92 -11.51 8.58
CA ALA A 14 7.70 -11.50 9.81
C ALA A 14 9.13 -11.99 9.58
N GLU A 15 9.31 -13.05 8.78
CA GLU A 15 10.63 -13.54 8.36
C GLU A 15 11.37 -12.53 7.48
N CYS A 16 10.63 -11.80 6.64
CA CYS A 16 11.16 -10.71 5.83
C CYS A 16 11.69 -9.53 6.66
N GLY A 17 11.30 -9.42 7.95
CA GLY A 17 11.78 -8.38 8.86
C GLY A 17 11.31 -6.97 8.48
N GLY A 18 10.26 -6.85 7.67
CA GLY A 18 9.76 -5.55 7.22
C GLY A 18 10.68 -4.82 6.24
N ARG A 19 11.42 -5.53 5.37
CA ARG A 19 12.25 -4.90 4.31
C ARG A 19 11.48 -3.86 3.50
N CYS A 20 10.21 -4.12 3.21
CA CYS A 20 9.33 -3.17 2.50
C CYS A 20 8.97 -1.91 3.29
N CYS A 21 9.40 -1.77 4.55
CA CYS A 21 9.20 -0.56 5.36
C CYS A 21 10.35 0.45 5.24
N HIS A 22 11.51 0.06 4.70
CA HIS A 22 12.63 0.96 4.46
C HIS A 22 12.33 1.84 3.24
N GLU A 23 12.42 3.16 3.39
CA GLU A 23 12.12 4.18 2.36
C GLU A 23 10.72 4.02 1.72
N ALA A 24 9.79 3.39 2.43
CA ALA A 24 8.50 2.97 1.88
C ALA A 24 7.56 4.13 1.58
N HIS A 25 7.61 5.18 2.42
CA HIS A 25 6.80 6.40 2.35
C HIS A 25 5.35 6.21 1.82
N PRO A 26 4.57 5.25 2.36
CA PRO A 26 3.25 4.96 1.84
C PRO A 26 2.34 6.19 1.96
N PRO A 27 1.59 6.52 0.90
CA PRO A 27 0.60 7.59 0.94
C PRO A 27 -0.48 7.28 1.98
N LEU A 28 -1.02 8.33 2.59
CA LEU A 28 -2.06 8.25 3.61
C LEU A 28 -3.31 8.96 3.09
N SER A 29 -4.40 8.22 2.97
CA SER A 29 -5.71 8.82 2.67
C SER A 29 -6.17 9.72 3.84
N PRO A 30 -7.04 10.70 3.59
CA PRO A 30 -7.69 11.46 4.66
C PRO A 30 -8.41 10.55 5.67
N ALA A 31 -9.05 9.48 5.19
CA ALA A 31 -9.70 8.49 6.05
C ALA A 31 -8.69 7.74 6.94
N ARG A 32 -7.50 7.41 6.41
CA ARG A 32 -6.43 6.79 7.19
C ARG A 32 -5.90 7.71 8.28
N MET A 33 -5.71 8.99 7.95
CA MET A 33 -5.28 10.00 8.91
C MET A 33 -6.28 10.18 10.05
N GLU A 34 -7.58 10.15 9.72
CA GLU A 34 -8.64 10.21 10.72
C GLU A 34 -8.68 8.96 11.60
N GLU A 35 -8.51 7.76 11.01
CA GLU A 35 -8.43 6.52 11.78
C GLU A 35 -7.22 6.50 12.73
N PHE A 36 -6.07 6.98 12.27
CA PHE A 36 -4.87 7.15 13.10
C PHE A 36 -5.15 8.05 14.30
N ARG A 37 -5.76 9.21 14.07
CA ARG A 37 -6.14 10.16 15.11
C ARG A 37 -7.10 9.55 16.12
N ALA A 38 -8.15 8.88 15.64
CA ALA A 38 -9.16 8.23 16.48
C ALA A 38 -8.57 7.11 17.36
N ARG A 39 -7.52 6.45 16.90
CA ARG A 39 -6.81 5.38 17.63
C ARG A 39 -5.58 5.89 18.43
N GLY A 40 -5.40 7.20 18.54
CA GLY A 40 -4.33 7.80 19.34
C GLY A 40 -2.93 7.71 18.72
N VAL A 41 -2.83 7.47 17.41
CA VAL A 41 -1.55 7.58 16.69
C VAL A 41 -1.25 9.07 16.50
N PRO A 42 -0.07 9.56 16.92
CA PRO A 42 0.25 10.98 16.81
C PRO A 42 0.40 11.37 15.34
N LEU A 43 -0.15 12.54 14.95
CA LEU A 43 -0.08 13.01 13.56
C LEU A 43 1.36 13.29 13.08
N SER A 44 2.31 13.44 14.00
CA SER A 44 3.74 13.57 13.70
C SER A 44 4.36 12.35 13.03
N VAL A 45 3.64 11.23 12.93
CA VAL A 45 4.07 10.08 12.11
C VAL A 45 3.91 10.30 10.60
N ALA A 46 3.18 11.34 10.22
CA ALA A 46 2.95 11.72 8.84
C ALA A 46 3.66 13.03 8.50
N GLU A 47 3.94 13.21 7.22
CA GLU A 47 4.46 14.45 6.65
C GLU A 47 3.82 14.71 5.28
N PHE A 48 3.95 15.93 4.80
CA PHE A 48 3.63 16.28 3.43
C PHE A 48 4.92 16.49 2.63
N ALA A 49 5.10 15.71 1.57
CA ALA A 49 6.25 15.82 0.66
C ALA A 49 5.79 15.55 -0.78
N GLY A 50 5.01 16.49 -1.32
CA GLY A 50 4.30 16.32 -2.61
C GLY A 50 2.99 15.54 -2.47
N TYR A 51 2.89 14.68 -1.46
CA TYR A 51 1.68 14.00 -1.00
C TYR A 51 1.76 13.72 0.50
N THR A 52 0.62 13.47 1.14
CA THR A 52 0.59 13.08 2.57
C THR A 52 1.05 11.65 2.72
N ARG A 53 2.10 11.41 3.51
CA ARG A 53 2.76 10.11 3.60
C ARG A 53 3.31 9.80 4.99
N MET A 54 3.59 8.52 5.24
CA MET A 54 4.32 8.10 6.44
C MET A 54 5.77 8.61 6.43
N LYS A 55 6.22 9.10 7.59
CA LYS A 55 7.62 9.45 7.83
C LYS A 55 8.48 8.22 8.02
N SER A 56 9.78 8.41 7.78
CA SER A 56 10.83 7.50 8.19
C SER A 56 11.62 8.07 9.38
N HIS A 57 12.29 7.19 10.11
CA HIS A 57 13.41 7.53 10.97
C HIS A 57 14.63 7.93 10.11
N ASP A 58 15.68 8.44 10.76
CA ASP A 58 16.92 8.87 10.08
C ASP A 58 17.64 7.71 9.37
N ASP A 59 17.38 6.46 9.77
CA ASP A 59 17.89 5.24 9.14
C ASP A 59 17.04 4.76 7.95
N GLY A 60 16.04 5.55 7.55
CA GLY A 60 15.13 5.25 6.44
C GLY A 60 14.00 4.27 6.77
N MET A 61 13.96 3.69 7.97
CA MET A 61 12.86 2.81 8.37
C MET A 61 11.59 3.61 8.67
N CYS A 62 10.44 3.14 8.18
CA CYS A 62 9.14 3.71 8.52
C CYS A 62 8.97 3.88 10.03
N ILE A 63 8.49 5.05 10.48
CA ILE A 63 8.37 5.43 11.89
C ILE A 63 7.43 4.53 12.73
N LEU A 64 6.60 3.74 12.06
CA LEU A 64 5.71 2.75 12.69
C LEU A 64 6.24 1.31 12.59
N CYS A 65 7.38 1.07 11.96
CA CYS A 65 8.06 -0.21 11.96
C CYS A 65 8.99 -0.29 13.17
N ARG A 66 8.82 -1.31 14.01
CA ARG A 66 9.71 -1.59 15.15
C ARG A 66 10.02 -3.08 15.18
N SER A 67 11.31 -3.42 15.13
CA SER A 67 11.78 -4.82 15.15
C SER A 67 11.10 -5.68 14.06
N GLY A 68 10.98 -5.12 12.85
CA GLY A 68 10.34 -5.76 11.70
C GLY A 68 8.81 -5.88 11.76
N LYS A 69 8.17 -5.27 12.76
CA LYS A 69 6.70 -5.32 12.94
C LYS A 69 6.09 -3.93 12.83
N CYS A 70 4.96 -3.85 12.14
CA CYS A 70 4.18 -2.61 12.03
C CYS A 70 3.31 -2.41 13.28
N ARG A 71 3.47 -1.27 13.97
CA ARG A 71 2.70 -0.90 15.17
C ARG A 71 1.21 -0.67 14.89
N VAL A 72 0.86 -0.38 13.65
CA VAL A 72 -0.53 -0.17 13.19
C VAL A 72 -1.01 -1.32 12.32
N HIS A 73 -0.55 -2.56 12.58
CA HIS A 73 -0.78 -3.71 11.70
C HIS A 73 -2.26 -3.90 11.32
N ALA A 74 -3.18 -3.72 12.28
CA ALA A 74 -4.62 -3.91 12.06
C ALA A 74 -5.26 -2.80 11.21
N PHE A 75 -4.56 -1.69 10.97
CA PHE A 75 -5.06 -0.51 10.25
C PHE A 75 -3.92 0.19 9.50
N LYS A 76 -3.12 -0.59 8.77
CA LYS A 76 -2.00 -0.09 7.95
C LYS A 76 -2.46 0.81 6.80
N PRO A 77 -1.59 1.70 6.27
CA PRO A 77 -1.86 2.44 5.04
C PRO A 77 -2.34 1.54 3.89
N GLU A 78 -3.16 2.08 2.99
CA GLU A 78 -3.83 1.35 1.92
C GLU A 78 -2.84 0.58 1.04
N THR A 79 -1.72 1.19 0.67
CA THR A 79 -0.66 0.55 -0.13
C THR A 79 0.07 -0.56 0.65
N CYS A 80 0.23 -0.42 1.97
CA CYS A 80 0.81 -1.46 2.80
C CYS A 80 -0.10 -2.68 2.96
N VAL A 81 -1.42 -2.48 2.96
CA VAL A 81 -2.40 -3.58 2.94
C VAL A 81 -2.40 -4.25 1.56
N ALA A 82 -2.31 -3.44 0.49
CA ALA A 82 -2.31 -3.92 -0.90
C ALA A 82 -1.03 -4.68 -1.32
N GLY A 83 0.06 -4.59 -0.55
CA GLY A 83 1.31 -5.28 -0.86
C GLY A 83 1.11 -6.77 -1.15
N PRO A 84 1.82 -7.36 -2.12
CA PRO A 84 2.93 -6.81 -2.89
C PRO A 84 2.51 -6.04 -4.15
N PHE A 85 1.25 -5.63 -4.27
CA PHE A 85 0.79 -4.80 -5.37
C PHE A 85 1.14 -3.32 -5.14
N THR A 86 1.56 -2.62 -6.20
CA THR A 86 1.69 -1.16 -6.26
C THR A 86 0.81 -0.62 -7.39
N PHE A 87 0.83 0.70 -7.60
CA PHE A 87 -0.05 1.33 -8.57
C PHE A 87 0.54 2.55 -9.26
N GLU A 88 -0.04 2.85 -10.42
CA GLU A 88 0.05 4.12 -11.14
C GLU A 88 -1.37 4.54 -11.52
N VAL A 89 -1.60 5.85 -11.67
CA VAL A 89 -2.85 6.37 -12.24
C VAL A 89 -2.56 7.16 -13.51
N GLN A 90 -3.09 6.72 -14.65
CA GLN A 90 -3.00 7.45 -15.91
C GLN A 90 -4.38 7.58 -16.55
N ASP A 91 -4.79 8.80 -16.95
CA ASP A 91 -6.00 9.05 -17.73
C ASP A 91 -7.25 8.33 -17.19
N HIS A 92 -7.53 8.50 -15.89
CA HIS A 92 -8.62 7.83 -15.16
C HIS A 92 -8.51 6.30 -15.08
N THR A 93 -7.34 5.73 -15.35
CA THR A 93 -7.08 4.30 -15.24
C THR A 93 -6.13 4.05 -14.07
N LEU A 94 -6.58 3.23 -13.12
CA LEU A 94 -5.73 2.65 -12.09
C LEU A 94 -5.01 1.44 -12.68
N ARG A 95 -3.71 1.54 -12.85
CA ARG A 95 -2.85 0.42 -13.21
C ARG A 95 -2.31 -0.23 -11.95
N LEU A 96 -2.44 -1.54 -11.85
CA LEU A 96 -1.86 -2.33 -10.76
C LEU A 96 -0.65 -3.08 -11.27
N PHE A 97 0.41 -3.01 -10.50
CA PHE A 97 1.65 -3.72 -10.76
C PHE A 97 1.96 -4.67 -9.61
N LEU A 98 2.48 -5.85 -9.93
CA LEU A 98 2.96 -6.82 -8.95
C LEU A 98 4.48 -6.68 -8.82
N LYS A 99 4.97 -6.52 -7.60
CA LYS A 99 6.42 -6.50 -7.34
C LYS A 99 7.09 -7.80 -7.73
N HIS A 100 8.35 -7.72 -8.15
CA HIS A 100 9.18 -8.90 -8.39
C HIS A 100 9.47 -9.62 -7.07
N GLU A 101 9.79 -10.91 -7.17
CA GLU A 101 10.14 -11.75 -6.02
C GLU A 101 11.43 -11.31 -5.31
N SER A 102 12.34 -10.63 -6.01
CA SER A 102 13.52 -9.96 -5.45
C SER A 102 13.13 -8.93 -4.38
N VAL A 103 11.99 -8.27 -4.56
CA VAL A 103 11.49 -7.20 -3.69
C VAL A 103 10.62 -7.74 -2.57
N CYS A 104 9.72 -8.70 -2.87
CA CYS A 104 8.78 -9.22 -1.88
C CYS A 104 8.71 -10.76 -1.87
N PRO A 105 9.07 -11.42 -0.75
CA PRO A 105 9.02 -12.88 -0.63
C PRO A 105 7.60 -13.46 -0.60
N LEU A 106 6.56 -12.61 -0.53
CA LEU A 106 5.17 -13.05 -0.63
C LEU A 106 4.79 -13.39 -2.08
N VAL A 107 5.52 -12.87 -3.07
CA VAL A 107 5.20 -13.03 -4.50
C VAL A 107 5.27 -14.50 -4.95
N PRO A 108 6.33 -15.28 -4.66
CA PRO A 108 6.37 -16.70 -5.01
C PRO A 108 5.22 -17.51 -4.41
N TYR A 109 4.84 -17.20 -3.16
CA TYR A 109 3.71 -17.84 -2.49
C TYR A 109 2.39 -17.53 -3.21
N LEU A 110 2.13 -16.25 -3.50
CA LEU A 110 0.91 -15.84 -4.22
C LEU A 110 0.86 -16.46 -5.62
N LYS A 111 1.99 -16.55 -6.34
CA LYS A 111 2.03 -17.20 -7.67
C LYS A 111 1.77 -18.71 -7.61
N ALA A 112 2.04 -19.36 -6.48
CA ALA A 112 1.82 -20.79 -6.29
C ALA A 112 0.38 -21.14 -5.83
N ASP A 113 -0.37 -20.17 -5.31
CA ASP A 113 -1.73 -20.35 -4.79
C ASP A 113 -2.69 -19.33 -5.42
N GLU A 114 -3.46 -19.78 -6.41
CA GLU A 114 -4.42 -18.96 -7.15
C GLU A 114 -5.51 -18.35 -6.25
N ILE A 115 -5.93 -19.06 -5.21
CA ILE A 115 -6.97 -18.58 -4.28
C ILE A 115 -6.39 -17.45 -3.42
N ALA A 116 -5.18 -17.63 -2.91
CA ALA A 116 -4.46 -16.59 -2.17
C ALA A 116 -4.20 -15.36 -3.05
N TYR A 117 -3.74 -15.56 -4.29
CA TYR A 117 -3.54 -14.49 -5.26
C TYR A 117 -4.84 -13.70 -5.49
N ALA A 118 -5.93 -14.38 -5.82
CA ALA A 118 -7.22 -13.74 -6.10
C ALA A 118 -7.77 -13.00 -4.87
N SER A 119 -7.55 -13.53 -3.66
CA SER A 119 -7.91 -12.85 -2.42
C SER A 119 -7.12 -11.55 -2.24
N GLN A 120 -5.79 -11.62 -2.33
CA GLN A 120 -4.92 -10.46 -2.13
C GLN A 120 -5.09 -9.42 -3.24
N PHE A 121 -5.29 -9.85 -4.49
CA PHE A 121 -5.57 -8.97 -5.61
C PHE A 121 -6.88 -8.20 -5.42
N ARG A 122 -7.98 -8.87 -5.02
CA ARG A 122 -9.26 -8.20 -4.73
C ARG A 122 -9.13 -7.20 -3.59
N MET A 123 -8.36 -7.55 -2.57
CA MET A 123 -8.03 -6.63 -1.50
C MET A 123 -7.29 -5.41 -2.07
N ALA A 124 -6.20 -5.61 -2.82
CA ALA A 124 -5.38 -4.55 -3.42
C ALA A 124 -6.23 -3.59 -4.25
N VAL A 125 -7.05 -4.12 -5.17
CA VAL A 125 -7.97 -3.32 -5.99
C VAL A 125 -8.87 -2.45 -5.12
N ARG A 126 -9.49 -3.02 -4.07
CA ARG A 126 -10.39 -2.28 -3.17
C ARG A 126 -9.68 -1.13 -2.47
N SER A 127 -8.53 -1.38 -1.83
CA SER A 127 -7.84 -0.34 -1.07
C SER A 127 -7.17 0.71 -1.95
N LEU A 128 -6.57 0.31 -3.06
CA LEU A 128 -5.92 1.24 -3.98
C LEU A 128 -6.94 2.12 -4.71
N THR A 129 -8.09 1.56 -5.10
CA THR A 129 -9.20 2.36 -5.66
C THR A 129 -9.70 3.38 -4.64
N ALA A 130 -9.89 2.98 -3.38
CA ALA A 130 -10.32 3.89 -2.31
C ALA A 130 -9.29 5.01 -2.07
N LEU A 131 -8.00 4.65 -2.01
CA LEU A 131 -6.91 5.61 -1.88
C LEU A 131 -6.91 6.62 -3.03
N VAL A 132 -6.86 6.13 -4.27
CA VAL A 132 -6.78 6.98 -5.46
C VAL A 132 -8.00 7.90 -5.58
N ARG A 133 -9.18 7.43 -5.22
CA ARG A 133 -10.39 8.26 -5.16
C ARG A 133 -10.39 9.29 -4.04
N SER A 134 -9.53 9.16 -3.04
CA SER A 134 -9.46 10.10 -1.91
C SER A 134 -8.39 11.18 -2.10
N LEU A 135 -7.34 10.90 -2.88
CA LEU A 135 -6.23 11.82 -3.06
C LEU A 135 -6.54 12.87 -4.15
N PRO A 136 -6.01 14.10 -4.02
CA PRO A 136 -6.09 15.11 -5.08
C PRO A 136 -5.12 14.78 -6.23
N ALA A 137 -5.42 15.29 -7.43
CA ALA A 137 -4.66 14.98 -8.64
C ALA A 137 -3.16 15.30 -8.52
N ASN A 138 -2.80 16.44 -7.92
CA ASN A 138 -1.41 16.84 -7.75
C ASN A 138 -0.61 15.89 -6.83
N GLU A 139 -1.27 15.26 -5.85
CA GLU A 139 -0.63 14.24 -5.00
C GLU A 139 -0.44 12.93 -5.76
N LEU A 140 -1.43 12.53 -6.58
CA LEU A 140 -1.30 11.38 -7.48
C LEU A 140 -0.18 11.58 -8.50
N ASP A 141 -0.04 12.78 -9.06
CA ASP A 141 1.07 13.12 -9.97
C ASP A 141 2.43 13.00 -9.29
N ALA A 142 2.53 13.36 -8.00
CA ALA A 142 3.75 13.20 -7.23
C ALA A 142 4.07 11.72 -6.98
N ILE A 143 3.05 10.91 -6.67
CA ILE A 143 3.18 9.46 -6.44
C ILE A 143 3.58 8.74 -7.75
N ASN A 144 2.94 9.05 -8.88
CA ASN A 144 3.23 8.44 -10.18
C ASN A 144 4.67 8.68 -10.66
N ARG A 145 5.36 9.73 -10.18
CA ARG A 145 6.76 10.00 -10.53
C ARG A 145 7.76 9.13 -9.76
N ILE A 146 7.31 8.34 -8.79
CA ILE A 146 8.17 7.45 -8.02
C ILE A 146 8.50 6.24 -8.90
N PRO A 147 9.79 5.99 -9.22
CA PRO A 147 10.15 4.84 -10.04
C PRO A 147 10.01 3.53 -9.25
N GLU A 148 9.23 2.58 -9.75
CA GLU A 148 9.15 1.20 -9.25
C GLU A 148 9.48 0.19 -10.37
N PRO A 149 10.75 0.13 -10.83
CA PRO A 149 11.14 -0.68 -12.00
C PRO A 149 11.09 -2.19 -11.78
N GLU A 150 11.13 -2.65 -10.53
CA GLU A 150 11.05 -4.07 -10.18
C GLU A 150 9.59 -4.53 -10.02
N THR A 151 8.77 -4.23 -11.02
CA THR A 151 7.34 -4.54 -11.03
C THR A 151 6.84 -4.92 -12.42
N ASP A 152 5.81 -5.76 -12.47
CA ASP A 152 5.14 -6.15 -13.71
C ASP A 152 3.68 -5.66 -13.70
N LEU A 153 3.21 -5.07 -14.81
CA LEU A 153 1.80 -4.69 -14.96
C LEU A 153 0.93 -5.94 -14.95
N VAL A 154 -0.09 -5.98 -14.07
CA VAL A 154 -0.99 -7.14 -13.93
C VAL A 154 -2.45 -6.81 -14.16
N ALA A 155 -2.86 -5.53 -14.07
CA ALA A 155 -4.23 -5.12 -14.37
C ALA A 155 -4.33 -3.63 -14.69
N GLU A 156 -5.36 -3.28 -15.45
CA GLU A 156 -5.80 -1.91 -15.69
C GLU A 156 -7.29 -1.80 -15.33
N ILE A 157 -7.63 -0.80 -14.52
CA ILE A 157 -8.98 -0.64 -13.98
C ILE A 157 -9.44 0.79 -14.26
N LEU A 158 -10.50 0.92 -15.04
CA LEU A 158 -11.12 2.22 -15.28
C LEU A 158 -11.75 2.75 -13.99
N LEU A 159 -11.31 3.92 -13.56
CA LEU A 159 -11.91 4.65 -12.47
C LEU A 159 -13.09 5.44 -13.04
N GLU A 160 -14.29 5.13 -12.55
CA GLU A 160 -15.45 5.96 -12.88
C GLU A 160 -15.18 7.43 -12.56
N PRO A 161 -15.66 8.38 -13.41
CA PRO A 161 -15.52 9.79 -13.14
C PRO A 161 -16.04 10.11 -11.75
N ARG A 162 -15.29 10.90 -10.97
CA ARG A 162 -15.82 11.48 -9.74
C ARG A 162 -17.04 12.28 -10.18
N GLY A 163 -18.24 11.83 -9.80
CA GLY A 163 -19.47 12.54 -10.12
C GLY A 163 -19.25 14.01 -9.77
N ALA A 164 -19.51 14.90 -10.74
CA ALA A 164 -19.47 16.33 -10.51
C ALA A 164 -20.33 16.59 -9.26
N GLY A 165 -19.67 16.91 -8.14
CA GLY A 165 -20.36 17.33 -6.94
C GLY A 165 -21.23 18.50 -7.36
N THR A 166 -22.55 18.31 -7.29
CA THR A 166 -23.51 19.39 -7.46
C THR A 166 -23.13 20.48 -6.47
N ALA A 167 -22.89 21.67 -7.03
CA ALA A 167 -22.67 22.93 -6.32
C ALA A 167 -23.76 23.20 -5.27
#